data_AF-A0A7C2S7J3-F1
#
_entry.id   AF-A0A7C2S7J3-F1
#
_cell.length_a   1.000
_cell.length_b   1.000
_cell.length_c   1.000
_cell.angle_alpha   90.00
_cell.angle_beta   90.00
_cell.angle_gamma   90.00
#
_symmetry.space_group_name_H-M   'P 1'
#
loop_
_entity.id
_entity.type
_entity.pdbx_description
1 polymer ?
#
loop_
_entity_poly.entity_id
_entity_poly.type
_entity_poly.pdbx_seq_one_letter_code
_entity_poly.pdbx_strand_id
1 'polypeptide(L)'
;MGELNPFLMAQRQFDEVADQLGLDEGVRAILRFPLREFHFRIPVRMDDGSVRVFDGFRVQHNDARGPAKGGIRWAANETLDTVRALATWMTWKCAVADIPLGGGKGGVVVDPSTLSDGEKERLCRGWV
;
A
#
# COMPACT_ATOMS: atom_id res chain seq x y z
N MET A 1 20.19 -9.56 -13.73
CA MET A 1 18.80 -9.94 -13.39
C MET A 1 18.15 -8.71 -12.79
N GLY A 2 17.15 -8.13 -13.45
CA GLY A 2 16.52 -6.89 -13.00
C GLY A 2 15.76 -7.08 -11.69
N GLU A 3 15.76 -6.04 -10.86
CA GLU A 3 15.04 -6.00 -9.58
C GLU A 3 13.55 -6.30 -9.79
N LEU A 4 13.00 -7.24 -9.00
CA LEU A 4 11.59 -7.65 -9.13
C LEU A 4 10.69 -6.52 -8.61
N ASN A 5 9.94 -5.87 -9.50
CA ASN A 5 8.91 -4.90 -9.12
C ASN A 5 7.58 -5.61 -8.78
N PRO A 6 7.10 -5.57 -7.52
CA PRO A 6 5.87 -6.26 -7.13
C PRO A 6 4.62 -5.72 -7.84
N PHE A 7 4.57 -4.44 -8.18
CA PHE A 7 3.42 -3.84 -8.84
C PHE A 7 3.29 -4.33 -10.29
N LEU A 8 4.41 -4.40 -11.02
CA LEU A 8 4.42 -4.99 -12.36
C LEU A 8 4.01 -6.47 -12.34
N MET A 9 4.36 -7.20 -11.28
CA MET A 9 3.88 -8.57 -11.09
C MET A 9 2.36 -8.62 -10.86
N ALA A 10 1.83 -7.77 -9.97
CA ALA A 10 0.39 -7.69 -9.72
C ALA A 10 -0.41 -7.29 -10.97
N GLN A 11 0.13 -6.37 -11.79
CA GLN A 11 -0.48 -5.96 -13.06
C GLN A 11 -0.49 -7.10 -14.07
N ARG A 12 0.61 -7.84 -14.24
CA ARG A 12 0.63 -9.02 -15.14
C ARG A 12 -0.40 -10.07 -14.74
N GLN A 13 -0.50 -10.38 -13.45
CA GLN A 13 -1.51 -11.32 -12.94
C GLN A 13 -2.94 -10.83 -13.22
N PHE A 14 -3.20 -9.53 -13.08
CA PHE A 14 -4.49 -8.93 -13.42
C PHE A 14 -4.77 -9.03 -14.92
N ASP A 15 -3.82 -8.63 -15.76
CA ASP A 15 -3.96 -8.61 -17.22
C ASP A 15 -4.27 -10.03 -17.75
N GLU A 16 -3.54 -11.06 -17.27
CA GLU A 16 -3.76 -12.46 -17.63
C GLU A 16 -5.18 -12.97 -17.31
N VAL A 17 -5.74 -12.56 -16.17
CA VAL A 17 -7.10 -12.96 -15.76
C VAL A 17 -8.16 -12.11 -16.48
N ALA A 18 -7.88 -10.82 -16.71
CA ALA A 18 -8.77 -9.93 -17.45
C ALA A 18 -8.97 -10.41 -18.89
N ASP A 19 -7.94 -10.99 -19.51
CA ASP A 19 -8.00 -11.64 -20.82
C ASP A 19 -8.86 -12.89 -20.81
N GLN A 20 -8.68 -13.77 -19.80
CA GLN A 20 -9.50 -14.98 -19.66
C GLN A 20 -10.99 -14.67 -19.45
N LEU A 21 -11.29 -13.58 -18.75
CA LEU A 21 -12.67 -13.14 -18.48
C LEU A 21 -13.28 -12.30 -19.61
N GLY A 22 -12.49 -11.88 -20.61
CA GLY A 22 -12.94 -10.96 -21.65
C GLY A 22 -13.45 -9.63 -21.09
N LEU A 23 -12.80 -9.09 -20.05
CA LEU A 23 -13.22 -7.84 -19.41
C LEU A 23 -13.19 -6.67 -20.40
N ASP A 24 -14.19 -5.80 -20.32
CA ASP A 24 -14.23 -4.53 -21.06
C ASP A 24 -13.00 -3.66 -20.75
N GLU A 25 -12.47 -2.97 -21.76
CA GLU A 25 -11.26 -2.14 -21.66
C GLU A 25 -11.41 -0.98 -20.66
N GLY A 26 -12.62 -0.43 -20.50
CA GLY A 26 -12.89 0.58 -19.47
C GLY A 26 -12.77 0.01 -18.06
N VAL A 27 -13.30 -1.20 -17.84
CA VAL A 27 -13.16 -1.90 -16.55
C VAL A 27 -11.70 -2.23 -16.27
N ARG A 28 -10.95 -2.68 -17.29
CA ARG A 28 -9.51 -2.94 -17.18
C ARG A 28 -8.75 -1.69 -16.75
N ALA A 29 -8.99 -0.56 -17.43
CA ALA A 29 -8.33 0.70 -17.12
C ALA A 29 -8.56 1.14 -15.66
N ILE A 30 -9.78 0.96 -15.15
CA ILE A 30 -10.14 1.31 -13.76
C ILE A 30 -9.44 0.39 -12.75
N LEU A 31 -9.35 -0.91 -13.03
CA LEU A 31 -8.87 -1.91 -12.06
C LEU A 31 -7.36 -2.15 -12.11
N ARG A 32 -6.68 -1.70 -13.17
CA ARG A 32 -5.24 -1.92 -13.38
C ARG A 32 -4.35 -1.00 -12.55
N PHE A 33 -4.89 0.13 -12.09
CA PHE A 33 -4.19 1.12 -11.28
C PHE A 33 -5.00 1.50 -10.03
N PRO A 34 -4.34 1.89 -8.92
CA PRO A 34 -5.04 2.35 -7.75
C PRO A 34 -5.85 3.63 -7.99
N LEU A 35 -7.02 3.70 -7.37
CA LEU A 35 -7.89 4.88 -7.42
C LEU A 35 -7.25 6.12 -6.78
N ARG A 36 -6.55 5.96 -5.65
CA ARG A 36 -5.90 7.07 -4.91
C ARG A 36 -4.59 6.61 -4.28
N GLU A 37 -3.61 7.50 -4.32
CA GLU A 37 -2.30 7.28 -3.72
C GLU A 37 -1.85 8.54 -2.98
N PHE A 38 -1.35 8.35 -1.77
CA PHE A 38 -0.84 9.40 -0.92
C PHE A 38 0.60 9.07 -0.55
N HIS A 39 1.50 10.02 -0.78
CA HIS A 39 2.86 10.03 -0.26
C HIS A 39 3.01 11.27 0.62
N PHE A 40 3.50 11.07 1.83
CA PHE A 40 3.63 12.13 2.82
C PHE A 40 4.87 11.94 3.68
N ARG A 41 5.30 13.02 4.33
CA ARG A 41 6.51 13.09 5.15
C ARG A 41 6.11 13.22 6.62
N ILE A 42 6.68 12.39 7.49
CA ILE A 42 6.33 12.34 8.91
C ILE A 42 7.54 12.80 9.75
N PRO A 43 7.56 14.04 10.25
CA PRO A 43 8.60 14.50 11.16
C PRO A 43 8.38 13.93 12.57
N VAL A 44 9.41 13.31 13.14
CA VAL A 44 9.40 12.73 14.48
C VAL A 44 10.58 13.28 15.27
N ARG A 45 10.31 13.77 16.48
CA ARG A 45 11.37 14.07 17.45
C ARG A 45 11.88 12.77 18.06
N MET A 46 13.18 12.54 17.91
CA MET A 46 13.89 11.35 18.39
C MET A 46 14.21 11.48 19.87
N ASP A 47 14.59 10.38 20.53
CA ASP A 47 14.90 10.39 21.96
C ASP A 47 16.17 11.19 22.28
N ASP A 48 17.10 11.33 21.33
CA ASP A 48 18.29 12.17 21.44
C ASP A 48 18.03 13.67 21.24
N GLY A 49 16.77 14.05 21.00
CA GLY A 49 16.33 15.43 20.76
C GLY A 49 16.41 15.88 19.30
N SER A 50 17.00 15.09 18.39
CA SER A 50 17.01 15.37 16.96
C SER A 50 15.62 15.20 16.33
N VAL A 51 15.44 15.69 15.10
CA VAL A 51 14.23 15.43 14.30
C VAL A 51 14.61 14.59 13.09
N ARG A 52 13.94 13.44 12.94
CA ARG A 52 14.03 12.60 11.75
C ARG A 52 12.73 12.67 10.97
N VAL A 53 12.82 12.72 9.64
CA VAL A 53 11.65 12.75 8.76
C VAL A 53 11.55 11.43 8.00
N PHE A 54 10.41 10.75 8.15
CA PHE A 54 10.14 9.45 7.51
C PHE A 54 9.24 9.61 6.29
N ASP A 55 9.36 8.69 5.34
CA ASP A 55 8.43 8.57 4.20
C ASP A 55 7.27 7.64 4.55
N GLY A 56 6.04 8.14 4.39
CA GLY A 56 4.79 7.40 4.59
C GLY A 56 3.98 7.30 3.31
N PHE A 57 3.30 6.17 3.13
CA PHE A 57 2.44 5.89 2.00
C PHE A 57 1.05 5.42 2.44
N ARG A 58 0.02 5.81 1.68
CA ARG A 58 -1.30 5.16 1.71
C ARG A 58 -1.82 5.01 0.29
N VAL A 59 -2.11 3.78 -0.12
CA VAL A 59 -2.73 3.45 -1.40
C VAL A 59 -4.12 2.88 -1.16
N GLN A 60 -5.11 3.42 -1.88
CA GLN A 60 -6.47 2.91 -1.95
C GLN A 60 -6.69 2.42 -3.39
N HIS A 61 -6.73 1.11 -3.58
CA HIS A 61 -6.79 0.51 -4.90
C HIS A 61 -8.17 0.69 -5.54
N ASN A 62 -9.22 0.30 -4.83
CA ASN A 62 -10.58 0.40 -5.31
C ASN A 62 -11.54 0.40 -4.10
N ASP A 63 -12.61 1.18 -4.17
CA ASP A 63 -13.64 1.31 -3.12
C ASP A 63 -15.06 0.99 -3.62
N ALA A 64 -15.21 0.38 -4.81
CA ALA A 64 -16.53 0.12 -5.42
C ALA A 64 -17.41 -0.84 -4.61
N ARG A 65 -16.83 -1.80 -3.88
CA ARG A 65 -17.56 -2.72 -2.97
C ARG A 65 -17.79 -2.14 -1.57
N GLY A 66 -17.17 -1.01 -1.24
CA GLY A 66 -17.15 -0.43 0.10
C GLY A 66 -15.78 0.10 0.50
N PRO A 67 -15.61 0.56 1.76
CA PRO A 67 -14.38 1.22 2.22
C PRO A 67 -13.10 0.39 1.98
N ALA A 68 -12.00 1.06 1.61
CA ALA A 68 -10.73 0.41 1.32
C ALA A 68 -10.05 -0.13 2.60
N LYS A 69 -9.90 -1.46 2.69
CA LYS A 69 -9.29 -2.13 3.85
C LYS A 69 -7.89 -2.64 3.55
N GLY A 70 -6.98 -2.40 4.51
CA GLY A 70 -5.71 -3.11 4.59
C GLY A 70 -4.72 -2.42 5.54
N GLY A 71 -3.77 -3.23 6.02
CA GLY A 71 -2.81 -2.84 7.07
C GLY A 71 -1.74 -1.87 6.58
N ILE A 72 -0.88 -1.47 7.52
CA ILE A 72 0.27 -0.60 7.32
C ILE A 72 1.51 -1.43 7.61
N ARG A 73 2.53 -1.38 6.75
CA ARG A 73 3.79 -2.10 6.96
C ARG A 73 4.92 -1.11 7.23
N TRP A 74 5.78 -1.46 8.18
CA TRP A 74 7.01 -0.74 8.47
C TRP A 74 8.16 -1.61 7.99
N ALA A 75 8.92 -1.14 7.00
CA ALA A 75 10.06 -1.86 6.47
C ALA A 75 11.09 -0.89 5.87
N ALA A 76 12.38 -1.20 6.04
CA ALA A 76 13.46 -0.35 5.55
C ALA A 76 13.50 -0.23 4.02
N ASN A 77 13.06 -1.28 3.32
CA ASN A 77 12.99 -1.35 1.86
C ASN A 77 11.56 -1.17 1.32
N GLU A 78 10.67 -0.54 2.10
CA GLU A 78 9.31 -0.26 1.64
C GLU A 78 9.34 0.71 0.45
N THR A 79 8.53 0.43 -0.58
CA THR A 79 8.42 1.28 -1.78
C THR A 79 6.96 1.50 -2.13
N LEU A 80 6.66 2.59 -2.82
CA LEU A 80 5.29 2.85 -3.29
C LEU A 80 4.75 1.69 -4.12
N ASP A 81 5.56 1.10 -5.01
CA ASP A 81 5.16 -0.04 -5.83
C ASP A 81 4.84 -1.29 -5.00
N THR A 82 5.57 -1.53 -3.92
CA THR A 82 5.20 -2.65 -3.05
C THR A 82 3.87 -2.40 -2.32
N VAL A 83 3.60 -1.17 -1.90
CA VAL A 83 2.32 -0.77 -1.30
C VAL A 83 1.18 -0.87 -2.32
N ARG A 84 1.40 -0.46 -3.58
CA ARG A 84 0.45 -0.60 -4.69
C ARG A 84 0.07 -2.07 -4.92
N ALA A 85 1.05 -2.94 -5.09
CA ALA A 85 0.83 -4.37 -5.30
C ALA A 85 -0.01 -5.00 -4.18
N LEU A 86 0.35 -4.71 -2.92
CA LEU A 86 -0.37 -5.20 -1.76
C LEU A 86 -1.81 -4.65 -1.67
N ALA A 87 -2.05 -3.40 -2.08
CA ALA A 87 -3.39 -2.82 -2.13
C ALA A 87 -4.25 -3.46 -3.24
N THR A 88 -3.67 -3.75 -4.40
CA THR A 88 -4.32 -4.50 -5.49
C THR A 88 -4.76 -5.88 -4.99
N TRP A 89 -3.85 -6.67 -4.42
CA TRP A 89 -4.21 -7.99 -3.88
C TRP A 89 -5.22 -7.93 -2.73
N MET A 90 -5.25 -6.86 -1.94
CA MET A 90 -6.30 -6.67 -0.93
C MET A 90 -7.70 -6.55 -1.55
N THR A 91 -7.83 -5.94 -2.73
CA THR A 91 -9.12 -5.86 -3.45
C THR A 91 -9.62 -7.25 -3.80
N TRP A 92 -8.75 -8.08 -4.40
CA TRP A 92 -9.10 -9.45 -4.80
C TRP A 92 -9.38 -10.34 -3.60
N LYS A 93 -8.56 -10.23 -2.54
CA LYS A 93 -8.78 -11.00 -1.31
C LYS A 93 -10.12 -10.67 -0.67
N CYS A 94 -10.49 -9.39 -0.56
CA CYS A 94 -11.79 -8.97 -0.06
C CYS A 94 -12.91 -9.46 -0.98
N ALA A 95 -12.72 -9.39 -2.29
CA ALA A 95 -13.73 -9.82 -3.25
C ALA A 95 -14.03 -11.33 -3.16
N VAL A 96 -12.98 -12.16 -3.12
CA VAL A 96 -13.09 -13.63 -3.00
C VAL A 96 -13.69 -14.06 -1.66
N ALA A 97 -13.39 -13.34 -0.58
CA ALA A 97 -13.97 -13.59 0.74
C ALA A 97 -15.42 -13.07 0.89
N ASP A 98 -15.97 -12.48 -0.17
CA ASP A 98 -17.30 -11.86 -0.22
C ASP A 98 -17.60 -10.86 0.91
N ILE A 99 -16.62 -10.03 1.24
CA ILE A 99 -16.78 -8.94 2.22
C ILE A 99 -16.98 -7.59 1.51
N PRO A 100 -17.84 -6.69 2.03
CA PRO A 100 -18.20 -5.41 1.39
C PRO A 100 -17.11 -4.35 1.62
N LEU A 101 -15.87 -4.67 1.20
CA LEU A 101 -14.70 -3.84 1.39
C LEU A 101 -13.86 -3.81 0.11
N GLY A 102 -13.28 -2.66 -0.14
CA GLY A 102 -12.26 -2.45 -1.16
C GLY A 102 -10.85 -2.82 -0.69
N GLY A 103 -9.86 -2.66 -1.57
CA GLY A 103 -8.46 -2.91 -1.23
C GLY A 103 -7.69 -1.64 -0.91
N GLY A 104 -6.89 -1.67 0.15
CA GLY A 104 -5.93 -0.61 0.46
C GLY A 104 -4.70 -1.14 1.17
N LYS A 105 -3.65 -0.32 1.26
CA LYS A 105 -2.44 -0.63 2.01
C LYS A 105 -1.71 0.64 2.40
N GLY A 106 -1.04 0.65 3.54
CA GLY A 106 -0.10 1.70 3.91
C GLY A 106 1.32 1.17 4.07
N GLY A 107 2.28 2.08 4.04
CA GLY A 107 3.70 1.78 4.23
C GLY A 107 4.41 2.92 4.95
N VAL A 108 5.48 2.59 5.67
CA VAL A 108 6.45 3.55 6.22
C VAL A 108 7.86 3.00 5.99
N VAL A 109 8.74 3.85 5.44
CA VAL A 109 10.14 3.48 5.15
C VAL A 109 10.95 3.60 6.44
N VAL A 110 11.04 2.50 7.19
CA VAL A 110 11.75 2.46 8.48
C VAL A 110 12.09 1.02 8.89
N ASP A 111 13.25 0.83 9.51
CA ASP A 111 13.52 -0.38 10.30
C ASP A 111 13.00 -0.17 11.73
N PRO A 112 11.90 -0.84 12.14
CA PRO A 112 11.32 -0.66 13.46
C PRO A 112 12.24 -1.10 14.61
N SER A 113 13.25 -1.94 14.34
CA SER A 113 14.22 -2.37 15.36
C SER A 113 15.19 -1.25 15.76
N THR A 114 15.31 -0.22 14.92
CA THR A 114 16.17 0.96 15.17
C THR A 114 15.49 2.05 15.99
N LEU A 115 14.21 1.85 16.37
CA LEU A 115 13.42 2.83 17.11
C LEU A 115 13.12 2.34 18.52
N SER A 116 13.14 3.25 19.49
CA SER A 116 12.58 3.00 20.81
C SER A 116 11.05 2.90 20.76
N ASP A 117 10.42 2.39 21.82
CA ASP A 117 8.96 2.31 21.87
C ASP A 117 8.30 3.70 21.88
N GLY A 118 8.95 4.70 22.49
CA GLY A 118 8.49 6.08 22.45
C GLY A 118 8.57 6.69 21.05
N GLU A 119 9.63 6.40 20.30
CA GLU A 119 9.78 6.84 18.90
C GLU A 119 8.76 6.17 17.99
N LYS A 120 8.50 4.86 18.19
CA LYS A 120 7.45 4.13 17.48
C LYS A 120 6.08 4.76 17.73
N GLU A 121 5.74 5.10 18.97
CA GLU A 121 4.46 5.74 19.28
C GLU A 121 4.31 7.08 18.55
N ARG A 122 5.35 7.93 18.58
CA ARG A 122 5.33 9.24 17.90
C ARG A 122 5.21 9.09 16.38
N LEU A 123 5.90 8.11 15.80
CA LEU A 123 5.77 7.81 14.37
C LEU A 123 4.37 7.29 14.02
N CYS A 124 3.79 6.40 14.83
CA CYS A 124 2.41 5.93 14.67
C CYS A 124 1.41 7.10 14.70
N ARG A 125 1.55 8.02 15.66
CA ARG A 125 0.67 9.19 15.78
C ARG A 125 0.83 10.15 14.61
N GLY A 126 2.06 10.37 14.13
CA GLY A 126 2.31 11.23 12.97
C GLY A 126 1.89 10.65 11.63
N TRP A 127 1.63 9.33 11.56
CA TRP A 127 1.09 8.70 10.35
C TRP A 127 -0.42 8.93 10.16
N VAL A 128 -1.16 9.08 11.27
CA VAL A 128 -2.61 9.32 11.29
C VAL A 128 -2.91 10.78 10.96
#